data_AF-A0A7V9RXQ7-F1
#
_entry.id   AF-A0A7V9RXQ7-F1
#
_cell.length_a   1.000
_cell.length_b   1.000
_cell.length_c   1.000
_cell.angle_alpha   90.00
_cell.angle_beta   90.00
_cell.angle_gamma   90.00
#
_symmetry.space_group_name_H-M   'P 1'
#
loop_
_entity.id
_entity.type
_entity.pdbx_description
1 polymer ?
#
loop_
_entity_poly.entity_id
_entity_poly.type
_entity_poly.pdbx_seq_one_letter_code
_entity_poly.pdbx_strand_id
1 'polypeptide(L)'
;MSSRMCPDWPELTEIAPDLQLKHYTVAEAYLPSEALVDLDDFPLDAVAICCDLDKNVFYAAHTDPKVAAALRATHWYEVREWTTSGPGTDR
;
A
#
# COMPACT_ATOMS: atom_id res chain seq x y z
N MET A 1 -21.01 -0.92 8.03
CA MET A 1 -19.95 -1.40 7.13
C MET A 1 -19.04 -0.22 6.86
N SER A 2 -18.01 -0.03 7.70
CA SER A 2 -17.06 1.07 7.49
C SER A 2 -16.44 0.87 6.12
N SER A 3 -16.54 1.87 5.25
CA SER A 3 -15.98 1.81 3.91
C SER A 3 -14.49 1.52 4.06
N ARG A 4 -14.03 0.34 3.62
CA ARG A 4 -12.60 0.01 3.51
C ARG A 4 -11.85 0.93 2.53
N MET A 5 -12.52 1.94 2.00
CA MET A 5 -11.94 2.89 1.06
C MET A 5 -11.18 3.94 1.85
N CYS A 6 -9.98 4.26 1.37
CA CYS A 6 -9.14 5.30 1.95
C CYS A 6 -9.93 6.63 2.06
N PRO A 7 -9.90 7.35 3.19
CA PRO A 7 -10.60 8.63 3.32
C PRO A 7 -10.03 9.70 2.38
N ASP A 8 -8.75 9.57 2.00
CA ASP A 8 -8.06 10.44 1.03
C ASP A 8 -8.36 10.05 -0.42
N TRP A 9 -9.32 9.14 -0.65
CA TRP A 9 -9.72 8.66 -1.97
C TRP A 9 -9.92 9.78 -3.01
N PRO A 10 -10.56 10.93 -2.70
CA PRO A 10 -10.72 12.00 -3.69
C PRO A 10 -9.38 12.51 -4.23
N GLU A 11 -8.41 12.79 -3.36
CA GLU A 11 -7.08 13.26 -3.75
C GLU A 11 -6.31 12.16 -4.49
N LEU A 12 -6.38 10.93 -3.99
CA LEU A 12 -5.72 9.78 -4.62
C LEU A 12 -6.26 9.49 -6.02
N THR A 13 -7.55 9.74 -6.27
CA THR A 13 -8.16 9.60 -7.60
C THR A 13 -7.69 10.68 -8.57
N GLU A 14 -7.37 11.88 -8.09
CA GLU A 14 -6.77 12.93 -8.92
C GLU A 14 -5.33 12.59 -9.32
N ILE A 15 -4.57 11.96 -8.42
CA ILE A 15 -3.18 11.58 -8.64
C ILE A 15 -3.09 10.32 -9.51
N ALA A 16 -3.87 9.29 -9.16
CA ALA A 16 -3.77 7.95 -9.71
C ALA A 16 -5.18 7.32 -9.84
N PRO A 17 -5.99 7.75 -10.83
CA PRO A 17 -7.40 7.38 -10.95
C PRO A 17 -7.64 5.89 -11.17
N ASP A 18 -6.63 5.15 -11.62
CA ASP A 18 -6.77 3.71 -11.85
C ASP A 18 -6.50 2.86 -10.60
N LEU A 19 -6.04 3.46 -9.49
CA LEU A 19 -5.77 2.71 -8.25
C LEU A 19 -7.05 2.58 -7.42
N GLN A 20 -7.25 1.43 -6.80
CA GLN A 20 -8.33 1.18 -5.84
C GLN A 20 -7.79 0.96 -4.43
N LEU A 21 -7.25 2.03 -3.84
CA LEU A 21 -6.63 1.99 -2.51
C LEU A 21 -7.66 1.71 -1.41
N LYS A 22 -7.43 0.62 -0.70
CA LYS A 22 -8.27 0.14 0.40
C LYS A 22 -7.43 -0.10 1.65
N HIS A 23 -8.06 0.03 2.81
CA HIS A 23 -7.47 -0.32 4.10
C HIS A 23 -7.67 -1.80 4.41
N TYR A 24 -6.55 -2.44 4.74
CA TYR A 24 -6.45 -3.82 5.19
C TYR A 24 -5.58 -3.86 6.44
N THR A 25 -5.58 -4.98 7.15
CA THR A 25 -4.47 -5.31 8.04
C THR A 25 -3.34 -5.95 7.23
N VAL A 26 -2.10 -5.94 7.74
CA VAL A 26 -0.98 -6.61 7.08
C VAL A 26 -1.26 -8.11 6.90
N ALA A 27 -1.91 -8.73 7.87
CA ALA A 27 -2.35 -10.13 7.79
C ALA A 27 -3.37 -10.38 6.67
N GLU A 28 -4.27 -9.43 6.40
CA GLU A 28 -5.25 -9.53 5.31
C GLU A 28 -4.64 -9.26 3.93
N ALA A 29 -3.56 -8.48 3.86
CA ALA A 29 -2.93 -8.06 2.61
C ALA A 29 -2.06 -9.15 1.96
N TYR A 30 -1.75 -10.23 2.68
CA TYR A 30 -0.89 -11.34 2.21
C TYR A 30 0.39 -10.82 1.52
N LEU A 31 1.11 -9.94 2.21
CA LEU A 31 2.31 -9.29 1.68
C LEU A 31 3.40 -10.30 1.27
N PRO A 32 4.31 -9.91 0.36
CA PRO A 32 5.44 -10.76 -0.03
C PRO A 32 6.24 -11.24 1.19
N SER A 33 6.65 -12.51 1.18
CA SER A 33 7.38 -13.10 2.31
C SER A 33 8.66 -12.33 2.65
N GLU A 34 9.34 -11.78 1.65
CA GLU A 34 10.51 -10.89 1.80
C GLU A 34 10.21 -9.62 2.61
N ALA A 35 9.03 -9.00 2.46
CA ALA A 35 8.63 -7.85 3.28
C ALA A 35 8.30 -8.26 4.72
N LEU A 36 7.83 -9.49 4.93
CA LEU A 36 7.50 -9.99 6.27
C LEU A 36 8.74 -10.34 7.11
N VAL A 37 9.87 -10.69 6.47
CA VAL A 37 11.14 -10.96 7.17
C VAL A 37 11.60 -9.73 7.97
N ASP A 38 11.38 -8.53 7.44
CA ASP A 38 11.73 -7.27 8.12
C ASP A 38 10.73 -6.88 9.24
N LEU A 39 9.65 -7.65 9.40
CA LEU A 39 8.53 -7.38 10.32
C LEU A 39 8.40 -8.45 11.42
N ASP A 40 9.49 -9.15 11.78
CA ASP A 40 9.58 -10.30 12.71
C ASP A 40 8.53 -10.35 13.85
N ASP A 41 8.61 -9.46 14.86
CA ASP A 41 7.67 -9.39 16.00
C ASP A 41 6.49 -8.42 15.78
N PHE A 42 6.17 -8.09 14.54
CA PHE A 42 5.16 -7.06 14.23
C PHE A 42 3.74 -7.63 14.32
N PRO A 43 2.79 -6.98 15.03
CA PRO A 43 1.42 -7.48 15.17
C PRO A 43 0.64 -7.30 13.87
N LEU A 44 0.79 -8.24 12.94
CA LEU A 44 0.29 -8.14 11.55
C LEU A 44 -1.24 -8.00 11.46
N ASP A 45 -1.97 -8.48 12.46
CA ASP A 45 -3.42 -8.39 12.58
C ASP A 45 -3.91 -7.04 13.12
N ALA A 46 -3.04 -6.28 13.80
CA ALA A 46 -3.37 -4.96 14.36
C ALA A 46 -2.87 -3.79 13.50
N VAL A 47 -1.93 -4.05 12.59
CA VAL A 47 -1.28 -3.02 11.78
C VAL A 47 -2.06 -2.81 10.50
N ALA A 48 -2.53 -1.58 10.29
CA ALA A 48 -3.21 -1.18 9.07
C ALA A 48 -2.22 -0.85 7.94
N ILE A 49 -2.60 -1.23 6.73
CA ILE A 49 -1.98 -0.86 5.46
C ILE A 49 -3.05 -0.31 4.53
N CYS A 50 -2.72 0.76 3.80
CA CYS A 50 -3.54 1.28 2.71
C CYS A 50 -2.92 0.90 1.37
N CYS A 51 -3.57 0.03 0.59
CA CYS A 51 -2.99 -0.46 -0.65
C CYS A 51 -4.01 -0.90 -1.70
N ASP A 52 -3.52 -0.99 -2.92
CA ASP A 52 -4.10 -1.69 -4.06
C ASP A 52 -3.28 -2.98 -4.26
N LEU A 53 -3.88 -4.11 -3.89
CA LEU A 53 -3.24 -5.42 -3.96
C LEU A 53 -3.03 -5.89 -5.40
N ASP A 54 -3.92 -5.50 -6.31
CA ASP A 54 -3.84 -5.94 -7.71
C ASP A 54 -2.65 -5.30 -8.42
N LYS A 55 -2.29 -4.08 -8.00
CA LYS A 55 -1.21 -3.29 -8.58
C LYS A 55 0.07 -3.24 -7.74
N ASN A 56 0.06 -3.84 -6.56
CA ASN A 56 1.16 -3.77 -5.58
C ASN A 56 1.56 -2.32 -5.27
N VAL A 57 0.56 -1.47 -5.03
CA VAL A 57 0.77 -0.05 -4.71
C VAL A 57 0.25 0.23 -3.31
N PHE A 58 1.04 0.90 -2.48
CA PHE A 58 0.64 1.30 -1.13
C PHE A 58 0.72 2.81 -0.95
N TYR A 59 -0.08 3.34 -0.03
CA TYR A 59 -0.07 4.75 0.34
C TYR A 59 0.62 4.94 1.69
N ALA A 60 1.78 5.59 1.68
CA ALA A 60 2.64 5.68 2.86
C ALA A 60 2.02 6.49 4.01
N ALA A 61 1.18 7.48 3.72
CA ALA A 61 0.57 8.31 4.77
C ALA A 61 -0.42 7.54 5.66
N HIS A 62 -1.01 6.45 5.13
CA HIS A 62 -1.96 5.59 5.83
C HIS A 62 -1.44 4.17 6.06
N THR A 63 -0.12 3.98 6.00
CA THR A 63 0.54 2.70 6.25
C THR A 63 1.58 2.91 7.33
N ASP A 64 1.74 1.92 8.21
CA ASP A 64 2.78 2.00 9.24
C ASP A 64 4.18 2.21 8.60
N PRO A 65 5.03 3.12 9.14
CA PRO A 65 6.32 3.42 8.55
C PRO A 65 7.25 2.21 8.37
N LYS A 66 7.19 1.21 9.28
CA LYS A 66 8.00 -0.01 9.14
C LYS A 66 7.51 -0.88 7.99
N VAL A 67 6.20 -1.04 7.86
CA VAL A 67 5.59 -1.76 6.72
C VAL A 67 5.92 -1.04 5.41
N ALA A 68 5.78 0.28 5.38
CA ALA A 68 6.13 1.09 4.22
C ALA A 68 7.62 0.98 3.85
N ALA A 69 8.53 0.88 4.84
CA ALA A 69 9.95 0.67 4.59
C ALA A 69 10.22 -0.74 4.02
N ALA A 70 9.61 -1.78 4.60
CA ALA A 70 9.73 -3.15 4.12
C ALA A 70 9.20 -3.28 2.68
N LEU A 71 8.05 -2.70 2.37
CA LEU A 71 7.47 -2.72 1.02
C LEU A 71 8.36 -2.03 -0.02
N ARG A 72 9.02 -0.91 0.32
CA ARG A 72 9.97 -0.24 -0.58
C ARG A 72 11.20 -1.07 -0.91
N ALA A 73 11.53 -2.07 -0.11
CA ALA A 73 12.61 -3.01 -0.40
C ALA A 73 12.17 -4.12 -1.39
N THR A 74 10.90 -4.14 -1.79
CA THR A 74 10.31 -5.13 -2.70
C THR A 74 9.93 -4.51 -4.05
N HIS A 75 9.12 -5.22 -4.84
CA HIS A 75 8.54 -4.75 -6.09
C HIS A 75 7.33 -3.81 -5.92
N TRP A 76 6.95 -3.47 -4.68
CA TRP A 76 5.83 -2.58 -4.40
C TRP A 76 6.21 -1.12 -4.61
N TYR A 77 5.24 -0.32 -5.05
CA TYR A 77 5.42 1.11 -5.27
C TYR A 77 4.63 1.94 -4.27
N GLU A 78 5.18 3.07 -3.84
CA GLU A 78 4.37 4.12 -3.20
C GLU A 78 3.50 4.81 -4.27
N VAL A 79 2.30 5.27 -3.93
CA VAL A 79 1.36 5.92 -4.88
C VAL A 79 2.03 6.99 -5.74
N ARG A 80 2.82 7.89 -5.14
CA ARG A 80 3.50 8.99 -5.84
C ARG A 80 4.66 8.49 -6.69
N GLU A 81 5.31 7.40 -6.30
CA GLU A 81 6.36 6.75 -7.08
C GLU A 81 5.78 6.03 -8.28
N TRP A 82 4.62 5.38 -8.12
CA TRP A 82 3.90 4.65 -9.16
C TRP A 82 3.48 5.56 -10.32
N THR A 83 3.07 6.80 -10.04
CA THR A 83 2.67 7.77 -11.06
C THR A 83 3.83 8.48 -11.76
N THR A 84 5.05 8.40 -11.21
CA THR A 84 6.21 9.16 -11.71
C THR A 84 7.32 8.29 -12.29
N SER A 85 7.43 7.03 -11.83
CA SER A 85 8.52 6.12 -12.19
C SER A 85 8.12 4.65 -12.32
N GLY A 86 6.93 4.29 -11.82
CA GLY A 86 6.40 2.94 -11.92
C GLY A 86 5.57 2.71 -13.19
N PRO A 87 4.95 1.52 -13.33
CA PRO A 87 4.14 1.15 -14.50
C PRO A 87 2.94 2.08 -14.78
N GLY A 88 2.62 3.01 -13.87
CA GLY A 88 1.61 4.04 -14.08
C GLY A 88 2.02 5.15 -15.07
N THR A 89 3.29 5.21 -15.49
CA THR A 89 3.79 6.24 -16.43
C THR A 89 3.67 5.87 -17.91
N ASP A 90 3.51 4.60 -18.26
CA ASP A 90 3.43 4.12 -19.66
C ASP A 90 2.05 4.38 -20.31
N ARG A 91 1.43 5.53 -20.01
CA ARG A 91 0.08 5.88 -20.46
C ARG A 91 0.07 6.82 -21.66
#